data_AF-A0A8H7TQD1-F1
#
_entry.id   AF-A0A8H7TQD1-F1
#
_cell.length_a   1.000
_cell.length_b   1.000
_cell.length_c   1.000
_cell.angle_alpha   90.00
_cell.angle_beta   90.00
_cell.angle_gamma   90.00
#
_symmetry.space_group_name_H-M   'P 1'
#
loop_
_entity.id
_entity.type
_entity.pdbx_description
1 polymer ?
#
loop_
_entity_poly.entity_id
_entity_poly.type
_entity_poly.pdbx_seq_one_letter_code
_entity_poly.pdbx_strand_id
1 'polypeptide(L)'
;MRFSAILSLLSVAVALPSAVNYDAHDNGLSIAEREVGKVVNRAPEQSAQDIAILVERALLDQTAHWPSSSVSLGNISFQIQVDNLDSNRFKITWWNSDAANSQRKIKLTFNAGDGARLYDVVTSPQTRGNTEVTKRGTQFRAIFDQE
;
A
#
# COMPACT_ATOMS: atom_id res chain seq x y z
N MET A 1 -46.09 -45.59 9.23
CA MET A 1 -45.14 -44.47 9.01
C MET A 1 -44.77 -44.49 7.53
N ARG A 2 -45.16 -43.47 6.76
CA ARG A 2 -44.93 -43.42 5.30
C ARG A 2 -43.80 -42.43 5.00
N PHE A 3 -42.83 -42.89 4.23
CA PHE A 3 -41.74 -42.12 3.62
C PHE A 3 -42.28 -41.08 2.64
N SER A 4 -41.62 -39.93 2.52
CA SER A 4 -41.21 -39.34 1.23
C SER A 4 -40.34 -38.08 1.43
N ALA A 5 -39.32 -37.98 0.60
CA ALA A 5 -38.31 -36.92 0.50
C ALA A 5 -38.78 -35.78 -0.41
N ILE A 6 -38.26 -34.57 -0.22
CA ILE A 6 -38.22 -33.53 -1.26
C ILE A 6 -36.85 -32.84 -1.25
N LEU A 7 -36.06 -33.21 -2.26
CA LEU A 7 -34.81 -32.61 -2.67
C LEU A 7 -35.12 -31.27 -3.35
N SER A 8 -34.59 -30.15 -2.86
CA SER A 8 -34.71 -28.84 -3.53
C SER A 8 -33.34 -28.33 -3.92
N LEU A 9 -33.00 -28.48 -5.21
CA LEU A 9 -31.86 -27.84 -5.87
C LEU A 9 -32.29 -26.45 -6.29
N LEU A 10 -31.71 -25.41 -5.69
CA LEU A 10 -31.90 -24.02 -6.12
C LEU A 10 -30.75 -23.63 -7.06
N SER A 11 -31.04 -23.58 -8.35
CA SER A 11 -30.14 -23.04 -9.37
C SER A 11 -30.02 -21.52 -9.23
N VAL A 12 -28.82 -21.00 -9.00
CA VAL A 12 -28.52 -19.56 -9.14
C VAL A 12 -27.84 -19.35 -10.48
N ALA A 13 -28.57 -18.79 -11.44
CA ALA A 13 -28.00 -18.23 -12.66
C ALA A 13 -27.58 -16.78 -12.36
N VAL A 14 -26.28 -16.51 -12.32
CA VAL A 14 -25.75 -15.14 -12.30
C VAL A 14 -25.65 -14.65 -13.73
N ALA A 15 -26.50 -13.69 -14.08
CA ALA A 15 -26.39 -12.91 -15.31
C ALA A 15 -25.19 -11.95 -15.19
N LEU A 16 -24.22 -12.06 -16.10
CA LEU A 16 -23.14 -11.09 -16.26
C LEU A 16 -23.64 -9.94 -17.14
N PRO A 17 -23.55 -8.66 -16.72
CA PRO A 17 -23.69 -7.54 -17.65
C PRO A 17 -22.42 -7.39 -18.49
N SER A 18 -22.63 -7.32 -19.80
CA SER A 18 -21.65 -7.14 -20.86
C SER A 18 -20.95 -5.77 -20.82
N ALA A 19 -19.66 -5.79 -21.14
CA ALA A 19 -18.87 -4.79 -21.88
C ALA A 19 -19.13 -3.29 -21.59
N VAL A 20 -18.18 -2.68 -20.86
CA VAL A 20 -17.95 -1.23 -20.91
C VAL A 20 -17.11 -0.92 -22.15
N ASN A 21 -17.70 -0.17 -23.09
CA ASN A 21 -17.00 0.51 -24.17
C ASN A 21 -16.11 1.62 -23.58
N TYR A 22 -14.82 1.62 -23.91
CA TYR A 22 -13.98 2.81 -23.77
C TYR A 22 -14.19 3.66 -25.02
N ASP A 23 -15.06 4.66 -24.90
CA ASP A 23 -15.19 5.72 -25.89
C ASP A 23 -13.95 6.61 -25.82
N ALA A 24 -13.21 6.67 -26.92
CA ALA A 24 -12.06 7.53 -27.11
C ALA A 24 -12.54 8.98 -27.20
N HIS A 25 -12.51 9.70 -26.09
CA HIS A 25 -12.70 11.15 -26.10
C HIS A 25 -11.38 11.84 -26.48
N ASP A 26 -11.33 12.16 -27.77
CA ASP A 26 -10.47 13.14 -28.42
C ASP A 26 -10.63 14.51 -27.75
N ASN A 27 -9.74 14.85 -26.80
CA ASN A 27 -9.64 16.20 -26.26
C ASN A 27 -8.80 17.08 -27.20
N GLY A 28 -9.30 17.26 -28.42
CA GLY A 28 -8.83 18.30 -29.33
C GLY A 28 -9.37 19.66 -28.88
N LEU A 29 -8.54 20.45 -28.20
CA LEU A 29 -8.85 21.82 -27.83
C LEU A 29 -8.93 22.68 -29.11
N SER A 30 -10.14 22.98 -29.58
CA SER A 30 -10.38 23.93 -30.66
C SER A 30 -10.15 25.35 -30.15
N ILE A 31 -8.98 25.92 -30.47
CA ILE A 31 -8.70 27.33 -30.23
C ILE A 31 -9.07 28.09 -31.50
N ALA A 32 -10.16 28.85 -31.43
CA ALA A 32 -10.56 29.79 -32.46
C ALA A 32 -9.45 30.84 -32.66
N GLU A 33 -8.83 30.84 -33.84
CA GLU A 33 -7.88 31.86 -34.26
C GLU A 33 -8.59 33.22 -34.36
N ARG A 34 -8.18 34.18 -33.53
CA ARG A 34 -8.54 35.59 -33.71
C ARG A 34 -7.35 36.51 -33.39
N GLU A 35 -6.78 37.02 -34.48
CA GLU A 35 -6.05 38.28 -34.65
C GLU A 35 -4.81 38.58 -33.78
N VAL A 36 -3.66 38.24 -34.37
CA VAL A 36 -2.40 38.99 -34.51
C VAL A 36 -2.24 40.26 -33.66
N GLY A 37 -1.58 40.10 -32.51
CA GLY A 37 -0.97 41.18 -31.74
C GLY A 37 0.52 40.89 -31.49
N LYS A 38 1.38 41.56 -32.26
CA LYS A 38 2.85 41.72 -32.15
C LYS A 38 3.49 41.16 -30.85
N VAL A 39 4.03 39.94 -30.91
CA VAL A 39 4.83 39.36 -29.81
C VAL A 39 6.26 39.88 -29.91
N VAL A 40 6.66 40.67 -28.90
CA VAL A 40 8.04 41.07 -28.65
C VAL A 40 8.83 39.80 -28.31
N ASN A 41 9.89 39.54 -29.06
CA ASN A 41 10.80 38.41 -28.89
C ASN A 41 11.55 38.54 -27.54
N ARG A 42 10.96 38.02 -26.46
CA ARG A 42 11.62 37.84 -25.17
C ARG A 42 12.38 36.53 -25.25
N ALA A 43 13.71 36.60 -25.09
CA ALA A 43 14.56 35.41 -25.00
C ALA A 43 13.98 34.44 -23.95
N PRO A 44 14.01 33.12 -24.20
CA PRO A 44 13.55 32.16 -23.21
C PRO A 44 14.43 32.33 -21.97
N GLU A 45 13.83 32.83 -20.89
CA GLU A 45 14.39 32.70 -19.56
C GLU A 45 14.70 31.22 -19.37
N GLN A 46 15.98 30.96 -19.10
CA GLN A 46 16.55 29.66 -18.87
C GLN A 46 15.72 28.99 -17.76
N SER A 47 14.76 28.14 -18.15
CA SER A 47 13.94 27.37 -17.22
C SER A 47 14.88 26.77 -16.21
N ALA A 48 14.71 27.17 -14.95
CA ALA A 48 15.23 26.46 -13.81
C ALA A 48 15.01 24.98 -14.08
N GLN A 49 16.12 24.25 -14.20
CA GLN A 49 16.09 22.81 -14.35
C GLN A 49 15.17 22.29 -13.25
N ASP A 50 14.05 21.68 -13.64
CA ASP A 50 13.24 20.88 -12.74
C ASP A 50 14.17 19.79 -12.20
N ILE A 51 14.76 20.04 -11.03
CA ILE A 51 15.47 19.03 -10.29
C ILE A 51 14.36 18.08 -9.86
N ALA A 52 14.16 17.01 -10.62
CA ALA A 52 13.33 15.91 -10.21
C ALA A 52 13.93 15.37 -8.91
N ILE A 53 13.37 15.80 -7.77
CA ILE A 53 13.71 15.27 -6.47
C ILE A 53 13.23 13.82 -6.48
N LEU A 54 14.15 12.89 -6.73
CA LEU A 54 13.89 11.46 -6.60
C LEU A 54 13.72 11.18 -5.11
N VAL A 55 12.49 11.22 -4.62
CA VAL A 55 12.17 10.76 -3.26
C VAL A 55 12.19 9.24 -3.29
N GLU A 56 13.17 8.63 -2.64
CA GLU A 56 13.21 7.18 -2.47
C GLU A 56 11.94 6.74 -1.73
N ARG A 57 11.16 5.86 -2.37
CA ARG A 57 9.92 5.34 -1.79
C ARG A 57 10.23 4.11 -0.95
N ALA A 58 9.58 4.02 0.20
CA ALA A 58 9.59 2.84 1.03
C ALA A 58 9.22 1.58 0.23
N LEU A 59 9.87 0.47 0.56
CA LEU A 59 9.62 -0.83 -0.07
C LEU A 59 8.26 -1.40 0.37
N LEU A 60 7.86 -1.09 1.60
CA LEU A 60 6.51 -1.26 2.11
C LEU A 60 6.22 -0.09 3.06
N ASP A 61 5.05 0.51 2.92
CA ASP A 61 4.55 1.49 3.89
C ASP A 61 3.03 1.32 4.02
N GLN A 62 2.60 0.79 5.16
CA GLN A 62 1.20 0.50 5.42
C GLN A 62 0.80 0.96 6.82
N THR A 63 -0.41 1.51 6.91
CA THR A 63 -1.01 1.95 8.17
C THR A 63 -2.30 1.17 8.40
N ALA A 64 -2.51 0.72 9.63
CA ALA A 64 -3.70 -0.02 10.01
C ALA A 64 -4.14 0.32 11.44
N HIS A 65 -5.40 0.02 11.75
CA HIS A 65 -5.91 0.06 13.11
C HIS A 65 -5.39 -1.12 13.93
N TRP A 66 -5.21 -0.92 15.23
CA TRP A 66 -4.90 -2.01 16.16
C TRP A 66 -6.03 -3.05 16.14
N PRO A 67 -5.77 -4.32 15.81
CA PRO A 67 -6.80 -5.33 15.66
C PRO A 67 -7.36 -5.78 17.02
N SER A 68 -8.62 -6.22 17.05
CA SER A 68 -9.19 -6.90 18.22
C SER A 68 -8.70 -8.35 18.37
N SER A 69 -8.27 -8.97 17.27
CA SER A 69 -7.70 -10.32 17.24
C SER A 69 -6.38 -10.31 16.47
N SER A 70 -6.43 -10.12 15.15
CA SER A 70 -5.22 -9.99 14.36
C SER A 70 -5.43 -9.24 13.04
N VAL A 71 -4.33 -8.80 12.43
CA VAL A 71 -4.30 -8.26 11.07
C VAL A 71 -3.02 -8.68 10.36
N SER A 72 -3.14 -9.03 9.07
CA SER A 72 -2.00 -9.28 8.19
C SER A 72 -1.83 -8.10 7.23
N LEU A 73 -0.59 -7.68 7.06
CA LEU A 73 -0.16 -6.59 6.17
C LEU A 73 1.02 -7.07 5.33
N GLY A 74 1.30 -6.37 4.22
CA GLY A 74 2.48 -6.64 3.41
C GLY A 74 2.22 -6.84 1.93
N ASN A 75 3.23 -7.40 1.28
CA ASN A 75 3.28 -7.80 -0.12
C ASN A 75 4.02 -9.16 -0.24
N ILE A 76 4.43 -9.53 -1.45
CA ILE A 76 5.13 -10.80 -1.69
C ILE A 76 6.52 -10.86 -1.02
N SER A 77 7.19 -9.71 -0.88
CA SER A 77 8.57 -9.61 -0.38
C SER A 77 8.62 -9.43 1.14
N PHE A 78 7.63 -8.72 1.69
CA PHE A 78 7.54 -8.35 3.10
C PHE A 78 6.16 -8.68 3.65
N GLN A 79 6.10 -9.45 4.73
CA GLN A 79 4.85 -9.82 5.38
C GLN A 79 4.90 -9.44 6.84
N ILE A 80 3.76 -9.06 7.39
CA ILE A 80 3.59 -8.64 8.76
C ILE A 80 2.30 -9.22 9.29
N GLN A 81 2.37 -9.84 10.46
CA GLN A 81 1.24 -10.27 11.25
C GLN A 81 1.26 -9.51 12.57
N VAL A 82 0.15 -8.88 12.94
CA VAL A 82 -0.01 -8.23 14.24
C VAL A 82 -1.12 -8.94 14.98
N ASP A 83 -0.78 -9.63 16.06
CA ASP A 83 -1.69 -10.39 16.90
C ASP A 83 -1.91 -9.65 18.23
N ASN A 84 -3.16 -9.54 18.65
CA ASN A 84 -3.54 -9.01 19.95
C ASN A 84 -3.23 -10.06 21.03
N LEU A 85 -2.36 -9.71 21.97
CA LEU A 85 -2.07 -10.55 23.14
C LEU A 85 -3.02 -10.23 24.29
N ASP A 86 -3.30 -8.94 24.49
CA ASP A 86 -4.30 -8.41 25.43
C ASP A 86 -4.68 -6.95 25.07
N SER A 87 -5.48 -6.30 25.93
CA SER A 87 -6.03 -4.95 25.71
C SER A 87 -5.02 -3.90 25.24
N ASN A 88 -3.73 -4.01 25.61
CA ASN A 88 -2.70 -3.06 25.23
C ASN A 88 -1.43 -3.69 24.67
N ARG A 89 -1.24 -5.01 24.67
CA ARG A 89 -0.04 -5.65 24.13
C ARG A 89 -0.31 -6.38 22.84
N PHE A 90 0.62 -6.23 21.90
CA PHE A 90 0.53 -6.80 20.57
C PHE A 90 1.84 -7.51 20.23
N LYS A 91 1.73 -8.71 19.68
CA LYS A 91 2.85 -9.40 19.07
C LYS A 91 2.89 -9.03 17.59
N ILE A 92 4.03 -8.56 17.15
CA ILE A 92 4.32 -8.33 15.74
C ILE A 92 5.20 -9.49 15.30
N THR A 93 4.82 -10.17 14.23
CA THR A 93 5.65 -11.16 13.54
C THR A 93 5.87 -10.68 12.11
N TRP A 94 7.09 -10.80 11.60
CA TRP A 94 7.43 -10.31 10.26
C TRP A 94 8.31 -11.28 9.51
N TRP A 95 8.24 -11.18 8.19
CA TRP A 95 9.03 -11.94 7.25
C TRP A 95 9.55 -11.01 6.15
N ASN A 96 10.85 -11.04 5.93
CA ASN A 96 11.51 -10.56 4.72
C ASN A 96 11.85 -11.83 3.93
N SER A 97 11.18 -12.08 2.80
CA SER A 97 11.23 -13.39 2.11
C SER A 97 11.86 -13.35 0.72
N ASP A 98 12.02 -12.16 0.14
CA ASP A 98 12.48 -12.00 -1.23
C ASP A 98 13.99 -12.26 -1.37
N ALA A 99 14.37 -13.08 -2.35
CA ALA A 99 15.77 -13.33 -2.68
C ALA A 99 16.47 -12.06 -3.19
N ALA A 100 15.73 -11.12 -3.79
CA ALA A 100 16.25 -9.83 -4.23
C ALA A 100 16.77 -8.98 -3.06
N ASN A 101 16.35 -9.28 -1.83
CA ASN A 101 16.81 -8.58 -0.63
C ASN A 101 18.16 -9.13 -0.12
N SER A 102 18.72 -10.18 -0.72
CA SER A 102 20.01 -10.81 -0.32
C SER A 102 21.21 -9.86 -0.24
N GLN A 103 21.18 -8.75 -0.97
CA GLN A 103 22.27 -7.77 -1.02
C GLN A 103 21.89 -6.42 -0.38
N ARG A 104 20.67 -6.28 0.14
CA ARG A 104 20.15 -5.01 0.67
C ARG A 104 20.14 -5.04 2.19
N LYS A 105 20.49 -3.91 2.80
CA LYS A 105 20.15 -3.67 4.20
C LYS A 105 18.71 -3.21 4.25
N ILE A 106 17.88 -4.00 4.91
CA ILE A 106 16.45 -3.75 5.00
C ILE A 106 16.10 -3.42 6.44
N LYS A 107 15.54 -2.24 6.66
CA LYS A 107 15.08 -1.80 7.98
C LYS A 107 13.57 -1.94 8.10
N LEU A 108 13.12 -2.66 9.12
CA LEU A 108 11.73 -2.63 9.59
C LEU A 108 11.59 -1.54 10.65
N THR A 109 10.57 -0.70 10.50
CA THR A 109 10.15 0.29 11.47
C THR A 109 8.67 0.11 11.78
N PHE A 110 8.33 0.13 13.07
CA PHE A 110 6.96 0.20 13.56
C PHE A 110 6.77 1.47 14.36
N ASN A 111 5.79 2.29 13.95
CA ASN A 111 5.40 3.51 14.62
C ASN A 111 3.93 3.42 15.06
N ALA A 112 3.58 4.15 16.10
CA ALA A 112 2.19 4.47 16.42
C ALA A 112 1.62 5.47 15.40
N GLY A 113 0.30 5.59 15.34
CA GLY A 113 -0.39 6.50 14.41
C GLY A 113 -0.07 7.99 14.64
N ASP A 114 0.45 8.35 15.82
CA ASP A 114 0.99 9.69 16.12
C ASP A 114 2.45 9.88 15.69
N GLY A 115 3.05 8.88 15.03
CA GLY A 115 4.43 8.88 14.55
C GLY A 115 5.47 8.41 15.56
N ALA A 116 5.09 8.12 16.81
CA ALA A 116 6.05 7.66 17.82
C ALA A 116 6.62 6.27 17.47
N ARG A 117 7.95 6.12 17.56
CA ARG A 117 8.64 4.84 17.33
C ARG A 117 8.27 3.84 18.41
N LEU A 118 7.79 2.66 18.00
CA LEU A 118 7.49 1.53 18.88
C LEU A 118 8.56 0.45 18.80
N TYR A 119 9.08 0.21 17.59
CA TYR A 119 10.10 -0.82 17.34
C TYR A 119 10.86 -0.52 16.04
N ASP A 120 12.12 -0.91 15.99
CA ASP A 120 12.88 -1.00 14.74
C ASP A 120 13.97 -2.06 14.78
N VAL A 121 14.28 -2.56 13.58
CA VAL A 121 15.34 -3.55 13.39
C VAL A 121 15.86 -3.48 11.97
N VAL A 122 17.19 -3.60 11.82
CA VAL A 122 17.80 -3.89 10.52
C VAL A 122 17.83 -5.41 10.38
N THR A 123 17.12 -5.91 9.37
CA THR A 123 16.98 -7.34 9.12
C THR A 123 18.08 -7.83 8.19
N SER A 124 18.63 -9.00 8.49
CA SER A 124 19.36 -9.78 7.49
C SER A 124 18.41 -10.18 6.35
N PRO A 125 18.95 -10.52 5.16
CA PRO A 125 18.11 -11.03 4.10
C PRO A 125 17.37 -12.30 4.48
N GLN A 126 16.21 -12.53 3.85
CA GLN A 126 15.44 -13.76 4.00
C GLN A 126 15.19 -14.17 5.46
N THR A 127 14.93 -13.18 6.32
CA THR A 127 14.84 -13.33 7.77
C THR A 127 13.41 -13.16 8.25
N ARG A 128 13.07 -13.89 9.31
CA ARG A 128 11.83 -13.71 10.08
C ARG A 128 12.15 -13.31 11.51
N GLY A 129 11.24 -12.56 12.13
CA GLY A 129 11.37 -12.16 13.54
C GLY A 129 10.02 -11.94 14.19
N ASN A 130 10.04 -11.77 15.51
CA ASN A 130 8.89 -11.30 16.26
C ASN A 130 9.31 -10.41 17.45
N THR A 131 8.42 -9.52 17.88
CA THR A 131 8.58 -8.63 19.03
C THR A 131 7.22 -8.34 19.63
N GLU A 132 7.20 -7.93 20.89
CA GLU A 132 6.00 -7.39 21.52
C GLU A 132 6.11 -5.87 21.61
N VAL A 133 4.98 -5.19 21.44
CA VAL A 133 4.86 -3.74 21.60
C VAL A 133 3.64 -3.41 22.45
N THR A 134 3.68 -2.24 23.08
CA THR A 134 2.51 -1.68 23.77
C THR A 134 1.79 -0.72 22.81
N LYS A 135 0.47 -0.90 22.72
CA LYS A 135 -0.44 -0.06 21.95
C LYS A 135 -0.28 1.40 22.31
N ARG A 136 -0.21 2.24 21.29
CA ARG A 136 -0.25 3.69 21.41
C ARG A 136 -1.12 4.26 20.29
N GLY A 137 -2.07 5.12 20.65
CA GLY A 137 -3.06 5.66 19.73
C GLY A 137 -4.05 4.61 19.19
N THR A 138 -4.69 4.93 18.08
CA THR A 138 -5.73 4.12 17.43
C THR A 138 -5.23 3.29 16.25
N GLN A 139 -4.05 3.63 15.74
CA GLN A 139 -3.43 3.04 14.56
C GLN A 139 -1.94 2.79 14.80
N PHE A 140 -1.35 2.01 13.91
CA PHE A 140 0.09 1.84 13.76
C PHE A 140 0.47 1.94 12.29
N ARG A 141 1.73 2.26 12.03
CA ARG A 141 2.35 2.31 10.71
C ARG A 141 3.56 1.38 10.69
N ALA A 142 3.61 0.49 9.71
CA ALA A 142 4.72 -0.42 9.49
C ALA A 142 5.41 -0.09 8.18
N ILE A 143 6.74 0.02 8.24
CA ILE A 143 7.57 0.49 7.13
C ILE A 143 8.74 -0.47 6.95
N PHE A 144 8.93 -0.96 5.74
CA PHE A 144 10.18 -1.56 5.29
C PHE A 144 10.87 -0.59 4.34
N ASP A 145 12.08 -0.19 4.70
CA ASP A 145 12.93 0.71 3.92
C ASP A 145 14.28 0.05 3.62
N GLN A 146 14.94 0.56 2.57
CA GLN A 146 16.36 0.29 2.36
C GLN A 146 17.18 1.25 3.25
N GLU A 147 18.21 0.72 3.92
CA GLU A 147 19.15 1.51 4.74
C GLU A 147 20.36 2.00 3.93
#